data_AF-A0A8S2WQK8-F1
#
_entry.id   AF-A0A8S2WQK8-F1
#
_cell.length_a   1.000
_cell.length_b   1.000
_cell.length_c   1.000
_cell.angle_alpha   90.00
_cell.angle_beta   90.00
_cell.angle_gamma   90.00
#
_symmetry.space_group_name_H-M   'P 1'
#
loop_
_entity.id
_entity.type
_entity.pdbx_description
1 polymer ?
#
loop_
_entity_poly.entity_id
_entity_poly.type
_entity_poly.pdbx_seq_one_letter_code
_entity_poly.pdbx_strand_id
1 'polypeptide(L)'
;MNDEASTHYNSIIDQHSLGAEFLRDNFGECGRPKIGWQIDPFGHSREQASLLAQMGFDGLFFGRSDYEDYATRNRTKTMEMVWKASANLNKDGWLFTGVLPNGYGPPDSFCYDAFCGDAPIMDDPRLHDYNVPERVRTFIRAAQNEAVGFATNHIIMTMGSDFQYENANEWFKNMDKLIKYVNAEQVNGSNVNVFYSTPSCYLYALNKAGHNWTSKSDDFFPYAHHPHGFWTGYFTSRAALKGYERHSNNILQVTRQLNAFANLNLRNGIFYLSEAMGVAQHHDAVSGTEKQEVAFDYAQRLSDGINVASGIINQAYSKLLPLNSQSPPTSPQFLCQLTNISECVPIQDQQRFTVTIWNPTVHPVLHHFRVPVTRAYTVRDSTGQPILAELFPVSNSTKKIPGRAGTATSQLIFRANLPALGFNTYFFEAKTLAKREKSKVKITPNDECILQNQNIRVEIDAQGNLQHIINLKQSIAVEFSNQGFYWYQSFPGNNSQSQFQASGAYIFRPLSPTAQPVSQTRSM
;
A
#
# COMPACT_ATOMS: atom_id res chain seq x y z
N MET A 1 -0.54 -11.30 2.67
CA MET A 1 -1.70 -10.51 3.12
C MET A 1 -1.33 -9.05 3.04
N ASN A 2 -1.96 -8.27 2.16
CA ASN A 2 -1.59 -6.88 1.92
C ASN A 2 -2.27 -5.91 2.91
N ASP A 3 -1.68 -4.72 3.11
CA ASP A 3 -2.40 -3.58 3.68
C ASP A 3 -3.58 -3.18 2.77
N GLU A 4 -4.60 -2.57 3.35
CA GLU A 4 -5.79 -2.10 2.65
C GLU A 4 -5.92 -0.58 2.61
N ALA A 5 -5.12 0.17 3.39
CA ALA A 5 -5.17 1.64 3.39
C ALA A 5 -4.10 2.29 2.51
N SER A 6 -2.84 1.86 2.65
CA SER A 6 -1.68 2.49 1.99
C SER A 6 -1.26 1.79 0.69
N THR A 7 -2.06 0.86 0.19
CA THR A 7 -1.83 0.16 -1.08
C THR A 7 -2.49 0.87 -2.25
N HIS A 8 -2.02 0.56 -3.46
CA HIS A 8 -2.70 0.97 -4.69
C HIS A 8 -3.30 -0.28 -5.34
N TYR A 9 -4.52 -0.19 -5.88
CA TYR A 9 -5.25 -1.34 -6.43
C TYR A 9 -4.43 -2.16 -7.43
N ASN A 10 -3.62 -1.50 -8.26
CA ASN A 10 -2.71 -2.18 -9.19
C ASN A 10 -1.71 -3.10 -8.47
N SER A 11 -1.07 -2.62 -7.40
CA SER A 11 -0.13 -3.44 -6.61
C SER A 11 -0.84 -4.59 -5.89
N ILE A 12 -2.10 -4.40 -5.45
CA ILE A 12 -2.94 -5.46 -4.87
C ILE A 12 -3.20 -6.57 -5.91
N ILE A 13 -3.59 -6.19 -7.13
CA ILE A 13 -3.81 -7.12 -8.24
C ILE A 13 -2.51 -7.85 -8.59
N ASP A 14 -1.39 -7.14 -8.65
CA ASP A 14 -0.09 -7.72 -9.00
C ASP A 14 0.37 -8.81 -8.02
N GLN A 15 0.28 -8.56 -6.71
CA GLN A 15 0.69 -9.56 -5.71
C GLN A 15 -0.27 -10.75 -5.67
N HIS A 16 -1.58 -10.53 -5.85
CA HIS A 16 -2.55 -11.62 -5.96
C HIS A 16 -2.32 -12.45 -7.23
N SER A 17 -2.00 -11.80 -8.35
CA SER A 17 -1.70 -12.48 -9.61
C SER A 17 -0.45 -13.36 -9.50
N LEU A 18 0.60 -12.86 -8.84
CA LEU A 18 1.83 -13.62 -8.57
C LEU A 18 1.54 -14.85 -7.71
N GLY A 19 0.79 -14.70 -6.61
CA GLY A 19 0.41 -15.81 -5.76
C GLY A 19 -0.52 -16.82 -6.45
N ALA A 20 -1.50 -16.33 -7.21
CA ALA A 20 -2.43 -17.19 -7.95
C ALA A 20 -1.73 -17.99 -9.04
N GLU A 21 -0.77 -17.38 -9.74
CA GLU A 21 0.05 -18.08 -10.72
C GLU A 21 0.90 -19.18 -10.07
N PHE A 22 1.58 -18.88 -8.96
CA PHE A 22 2.30 -19.89 -8.20
C PHE A 22 1.38 -21.06 -7.79
N LEU A 23 0.20 -20.77 -7.25
CA LEU A 23 -0.75 -21.80 -6.81
C LEU A 23 -1.24 -22.66 -7.98
N ARG A 24 -1.58 -22.04 -9.11
CA ARG A 24 -2.01 -22.75 -10.32
C ARG A 24 -0.90 -23.66 -10.84
N ASP A 25 0.33 -23.15 -10.93
CA ASP A 25 1.45 -23.88 -11.53
C ASP A 25 1.88 -25.08 -10.66
N ASN A 26 1.65 -25.04 -9.35
CA ASN A 26 2.05 -26.11 -8.41
C ASN A 26 0.92 -27.04 -7.96
N PHE A 27 -0.32 -26.55 -7.88
CA PHE A 27 -1.46 -27.29 -7.31
C PHE A 27 -2.66 -27.40 -8.28
N GLY A 28 -2.54 -26.86 -9.50
CA GLY A 28 -3.58 -26.91 -10.53
C GLY A 28 -4.85 -26.17 -10.13
N GLU A 29 -5.98 -26.56 -10.73
CA GLU A 29 -7.29 -25.92 -10.49
C GLU A 29 -7.75 -26.02 -9.04
N CYS A 30 -7.42 -27.11 -8.34
CA CYS A 30 -7.76 -27.30 -6.92
C CYS A 30 -7.04 -26.32 -5.98
N GLY A 31 -5.93 -25.73 -6.42
CA GLY A 31 -5.17 -24.74 -5.64
C GLY A 31 -5.78 -23.34 -5.64
N ARG A 32 -6.82 -23.07 -6.43
CA ARG A 32 -7.44 -21.74 -6.52
C ARG A 32 -8.15 -21.38 -5.20
N PRO A 33 -7.73 -20.30 -4.50
CA PRO A 33 -8.42 -19.86 -3.30
C PRO A 33 -9.84 -19.37 -3.60
N LYS A 34 -10.77 -19.69 -2.71
CA LYS A 34 -12.16 -19.21 -2.77
C LYS A 34 -12.50 -18.17 -1.72
N ILE A 35 -11.67 -18.06 -0.68
CA ILE A 35 -11.93 -17.22 0.49
C ILE A 35 -10.76 -16.27 0.73
N GLY A 36 -11.06 -14.98 0.80
CA GLY A 36 -10.13 -13.96 1.23
C GLY A 36 -9.96 -14.07 2.74
N TRP A 37 -8.71 -14.07 3.20
CA TRP A 37 -8.36 -14.17 4.61
C TRP A 37 -7.51 -12.95 4.96
N GLN A 38 -8.16 -11.89 5.45
CA GLN A 38 -7.54 -10.58 5.76
C GLN A 38 -7.62 -10.34 7.28
N ILE A 39 -6.99 -11.22 8.06
CA ILE A 39 -7.18 -11.22 9.52
C ILE A 39 -6.49 -10.06 10.23
N ASP A 40 -5.45 -9.49 9.62
CA ASP A 40 -4.54 -8.55 10.27
C ASP A 40 -4.38 -7.14 9.65
N PRO A 41 -4.90 -6.79 8.45
CA PRO A 41 -4.93 -5.40 8.02
C PRO A 41 -5.69 -4.49 8.99
N PHE A 42 -5.21 -3.27 9.17
CA PHE A 42 -5.66 -2.37 10.23
C PHE A 42 -6.88 -1.55 9.80
N GLY A 43 -7.99 -2.25 9.57
CA GLY A 43 -9.20 -1.78 8.90
C GLY A 43 -9.27 -2.29 7.46
N HIS A 44 -10.47 -2.28 6.88
CA HIS A 44 -10.73 -2.95 5.61
C HIS A 44 -11.37 -2.03 4.58
N SER A 45 -10.82 -2.05 3.37
CA SER A 45 -11.27 -1.24 2.24
C SER A 45 -12.35 -1.97 1.47
N ARG A 46 -13.35 -1.21 1.05
CA ARG A 46 -14.35 -1.68 0.09
C ARG A 46 -13.68 -2.04 -1.25
N GLU A 47 -12.61 -1.37 -1.63
CA GLU A 47 -11.87 -1.70 -2.86
C GLU A 47 -11.28 -3.13 -2.82
N GLN A 48 -10.70 -3.56 -1.69
CA GLN A 48 -10.20 -4.93 -1.54
C GLN A 48 -11.32 -5.96 -1.72
N ALA A 49 -12.50 -5.74 -1.11
CA ALA A 49 -13.64 -6.64 -1.28
C ALA A 49 -14.15 -6.67 -2.73
N SER A 50 -14.19 -5.50 -3.39
CA SER A 50 -14.56 -5.38 -4.80
C SER A 50 -13.59 -6.14 -5.72
N LEU A 51 -12.28 -6.04 -5.46
CA LEU A 51 -11.26 -6.77 -6.21
C LEU A 51 -11.36 -8.28 -5.99
N LEU A 52 -11.57 -8.73 -4.76
CA LEU A 52 -11.73 -10.17 -4.45
C LEU A 52 -12.98 -10.75 -5.14
N ALA A 53 -14.10 -10.02 -5.16
CA ALA A 53 -15.30 -10.44 -5.90
C ALA A 53 -15.00 -10.62 -7.40
N GLN A 54 -14.31 -9.66 -8.02
CA GLN A 54 -13.90 -9.73 -9.42
C GLN A 54 -12.86 -10.84 -9.70
N MET A 55 -12.02 -11.18 -8.71
CA MET A 55 -11.10 -12.31 -8.77
C MET A 55 -11.81 -13.68 -8.61
N GLY A 56 -13.12 -13.68 -8.36
CA GLY A 56 -13.95 -14.88 -8.23
C GLY A 56 -13.85 -15.54 -6.86
N PHE A 57 -13.60 -14.77 -5.80
CA PHE A 57 -13.75 -15.25 -4.44
C PHE A 57 -15.23 -15.31 -4.04
N ASP A 58 -15.58 -16.30 -3.24
CA ASP A 58 -16.93 -16.51 -2.71
C ASP A 58 -17.17 -15.67 -1.44
N GLY A 59 -16.11 -15.39 -0.67
CA GLY A 59 -16.21 -14.57 0.53
C GLY A 59 -14.89 -14.06 1.09
N LEU A 60 -14.98 -13.22 2.11
CA LEU A 60 -13.87 -12.59 2.83
C LEU A 60 -14.11 -12.69 4.34
N PHE A 61 -13.07 -13.05 5.10
CA PHE A 61 -13.11 -12.96 6.57
C PHE A 61 -11.94 -12.14 7.09
N PHE A 62 -12.21 -11.35 8.13
CA PHE A 62 -11.22 -10.46 8.72
C PHE A 62 -11.36 -10.32 10.24
N GLY A 63 -10.27 -9.94 10.91
CA GLY A 63 -10.21 -9.88 12.37
C GLY A 63 -10.31 -8.47 12.97
N ARG A 64 -10.00 -7.41 12.22
CA ARG A 64 -9.87 -6.04 12.78
C ARG A 64 -11.03 -5.14 12.36
N SER A 65 -12.05 -5.07 13.22
CA SER A 65 -13.13 -4.09 13.15
C SER A 65 -12.99 -3.04 14.24
N ASP A 66 -13.50 -1.83 14.01
CA ASP A 66 -13.67 -0.84 15.10
C ASP A 66 -14.42 -1.47 16.29
N TYR A 67 -13.97 -1.17 17.50
CA TYR A 67 -14.47 -1.81 18.73
C TYR A 67 -15.96 -1.52 19.00
N GLU A 68 -16.47 -0.35 18.60
CA GLU A 68 -17.89 0.01 18.75
C GLU A 68 -18.74 -0.65 17.66
N ASP A 69 -18.23 -0.72 16.42
CA ASP A 69 -18.88 -1.48 15.34
C ASP A 69 -18.95 -2.97 15.72
N TYR A 70 -17.84 -3.53 16.21
CA TYR A 70 -17.78 -4.93 16.68
C TYR A 70 -18.82 -5.20 17.78
N ALA A 71 -18.86 -4.35 18.82
CA ALA A 71 -19.84 -4.49 19.90
C ALA A 71 -21.30 -4.36 19.41
N THR A 72 -21.54 -3.53 18.40
CA THR A 72 -22.86 -3.37 17.79
C THR A 72 -23.24 -4.59 16.96
N ARG A 73 -22.32 -5.11 16.14
CA ARG A 73 -22.53 -6.33 15.36
C ARG A 73 -22.78 -7.54 16.23
N ASN A 74 -22.03 -7.66 17.33
CA ASN A 74 -22.20 -8.74 18.30
C ASN A 74 -23.61 -8.71 18.93
N ARG A 75 -24.11 -7.53 19.30
CA ARG A 75 -25.46 -7.38 19.89
C ARG A 75 -26.59 -7.57 18.87
N THR A 76 -26.33 -7.28 17.59
CA THR A 76 -27.35 -7.29 16.53
C THR A 76 -27.30 -8.51 15.62
N LYS A 77 -26.36 -9.44 15.86
CA LYS A 77 -26.14 -10.64 15.05
C LYS A 77 -25.77 -10.34 13.59
N THR A 78 -24.94 -9.32 13.40
CA THR A 78 -24.53 -8.82 12.07
C THR A 78 -23.02 -8.89 11.85
N MET A 79 -22.35 -9.88 12.46
CA MET A 79 -20.95 -10.20 12.14
C MET A 79 -20.78 -10.67 10.69
N GLU A 80 -21.86 -11.12 10.06
CA GLU A 80 -21.89 -11.69 8.72
C GLU A 80 -22.86 -10.91 7.83
N MET A 81 -22.42 -10.56 6.63
CA MET A 81 -23.11 -9.65 5.73
C MET A 81 -22.73 -9.87 4.27
N VAL A 82 -23.56 -9.35 3.37
CA VAL A 82 -23.18 -9.13 1.97
C VAL A 82 -22.60 -7.72 1.84
N TRP A 83 -21.32 -7.63 1.54
CA TRP A 83 -20.66 -6.35 1.29
C TRP A 83 -20.86 -5.94 -0.17
N LYS A 84 -21.63 -4.87 -0.39
CA LYS A 84 -21.85 -4.25 -1.70
C LYS A 84 -20.68 -3.33 -2.01
N ALA A 85 -19.60 -3.93 -2.49
CA ALA A 85 -18.28 -3.31 -2.52
C ALA A 85 -18.05 -2.36 -3.71
N SER A 86 -19.02 -2.18 -4.60
CA SER A 86 -18.93 -1.19 -5.66
C SER A 86 -20.29 -0.65 -6.03
N ALA A 87 -20.38 0.68 -6.14
CA ALA A 87 -21.57 1.36 -6.65
C ALA A 87 -21.79 1.11 -8.16
N ASN A 88 -20.73 0.72 -8.88
CA ASN A 88 -20.74 0.64 -10.34
C ASN A 88 -20.84 -0.79 -10.88
N LEU A 89 -20.47 -1.80 -10.09
CA LEU A 89 -20.40 -3.21 -10.53
C LEU A 89 -21.66 -4.01 -10.21
N ASN A 90 -22.67 -3.40 -9.57
CA ASN A 90 -23.86 -4.11 -9.11
C ASN A 90 -23.48 -5.42 -8.37
N LYS A 91 -24.10 -6.54 -8.70
CA LYS A 91 -23.87 -7.85 -8.06
C LYS A 91 -22.46 -8.41 -8.30
N ASP A 92 -21.75 -7.97 -9.33
CA ASP A 92 -20.38 -8.42 -9.62
C ASP A 92 -19.37 -7.86 -8.62
N GLY A 93 -19.75 -6.81 -7.88
CA GLY A 93 -18.99 -6.28 -6.75
C GLY A 93 -19.55 -6.67 -5.39
N TRP A 94 -20.45 -7.66 -5.30
CA TRP A 94 -20.98 -8.13 -4.02
C TRP A 94 -20.16 -9.32 -3.52
N LEU A 95 -19.75 -9.29 -2.27
CA LEU A 95 -18.97 -10.37 -1.65
C LEU A 95 -19.57 -10.71 -0.28
N PHE A 96 -19.69 -12.00 0.04
CA PHE A 96 -20.01 -12.38 1.42
C PHE A 96 -18.83 -12.02 2.32
N THR A 97 -19.09 -11.42 3.47
CA THR A 97 -18.04 -10.99 4.38
C THR A 97 -18.40 -11.30 5.83
N GLY A 98 -17.42 -11.77 6.60
CA GLY A 98 -17.58 -12.08 8.02
C GLY A 98 -16.49 -11.44 8.88
N VAL A 99 -16.90 -10.81 9.98
CA VAL A 99 -16.02 -10.38 11.07
C VAL A 99 -15.78 -11.58 11.99
N LEU A 100 -14.53 -11.89 12.28
CA LEU A 100 -14.15 -13.02 13.13
C LEU A 100 -14.44 -12.73 14.62
N PRO A 101 -14.84 -13.75 15.42
CA PRO A 101 -15.35 -13.57 16.79
C PRO A 101 -14.29 -13.19 17.84
N ASN A 102 -13.01 -13.50 17.61
CA ASN A 102 -11.95 -13.23 18.57
C ASN A 102 -10.70 -12.64 17.90
N GLY A 103 -10.91 -11.64 17.04
CA GLY A 103 -9.86 -11.14 16.16
C GLY A 103 -9.39 -12.24 15.22
N TYR A 104 -8.28 -12.89 15.54
CA TYR A 104 -7.79 -14.07 14.81
C TYR A 104 -7.17 -15.14 15.70
N GLY A 105 -7.27 -14.98 17.03
CA GLY A 105 -6.73 -15.92 18.01
C GLY A 105 -7.69 -17.07 18.32
N PRO A 106 -7.22 -18.12 19.02
CA PRO A 106 -8.12 -19.12 19.60
C PRO A 106 -8.97 -18.47 20.71
N PRO A 107 -10.07 -19.12 21.14
CA PRO A 107 -10.74 -18.70 22.36
C PRO A 107 -9.78 -18.65 23.56
N ASP A 108 -10.01 -17.73 24.49
CA ASP A 108 -9.19 -17.58 25.69
C ASP A 108 -8.97 -18.93 26.39
N SER A 109 -7.73 -19.18 26.81
CA SER A 109 -7.28 -20.43 27.44
C SER A 109 -7.11 -21.62 26.49
N PHE A 110 -7.19 -21.49 25.16
CA PHE A 110 -7.02 -22.59 24.18
C PHE A 110 -5.84 -22.41 23.21
N CYS A 111 -4.76 -21.76 23.65
CA CYS A 111 -3.50 -21.65 22.93
C CYS A 111 -2.64 -22.91 23.16
N TYR A 112 -2.40 -23.72 22.12
CA TYR A 112 -1.71 -25.01 22.24
C TYR A 112 -0.33 -25.05 21.56
N ASP A 113 0.29 -23.90 21.38
CA ASP A 113 1.65 -23.79 20.85
C ASP A 113 2.72 -23.89 21.95
N ALA A 114 3.96 -24.13 21.54
CA ALA A 114 5.08 -24.40 22.44
C ALA A 114 5.39 -23.23 23.40
N PHE A 115 5.04 -22.00 23.02
CA PHE A 115 5.23 -20.79 23.83
C PHE A 115 3.93 -20.32 24.53
N CYS A 116 2.84 -21.06 24.39
CA CYS A 116 1.60 -20.78 25.11
C CYS A 116 1.70 -21.24 26.57
N GLY A 117 1.04 -20.52 27.49
CA GLY A 117 0.95 -20.88 28.90
C GLY A 117 -0.30 -21.69 29.27
N ASP A 118 -1.16 -21.99 28.31
CA ASP A 118 -2.44 -22.65 28.57
C ASP A 118 -2.27 -24.15 28.81
N ALA A 119 -3.06 -24.70 29.74
CA ALA A 119 -2.98 -26.11 30.08
C ALA A 119 -3.42 -26.99 28.89
N PRO A 120 -2.65 -28.04 28.53
CA PRO A 120 -3.10 -29.04 27.58
C PRO A 120 -4.28 -29.83 28.15
N ILE A 121 -5.00 -30.56 27.30
CA ILE A 121 -6.05 -31.48 27.72
C ILE A 121 -5.39 -32.76 28.26
N MET A 122 -5.47 -32.92 29.58
CA MET A 122 -4.96 -34.05 30.35
C MET A 122 -6.10 -35.03 30.59
N ASP A 123 -6.11 -36.11 29.79
CA ASP A 123 -7.20 -37.07 29.69
C ASP A 123 -6.87 -38.47 30.26
N ASP A 124 -5.70 -38.63 30.88
CA ASP A 124 -5.36 -39.82 31.64
C ASP A 124 -5.86 -39.66 33.09
N PRO A 125 -6.90 -40.39 33.51
CA PRO A 125 -7.48 -40.25 34.85
C PRO A 125 -6.53 -40.71 35.97
N ARG A 126 -5.39 -41.31 35.64
CA ARG A 126 -4.36 -41.73 36.60
C ARG A 126 -3.41 -40.60 36.98
N LEU A 127 -3.39 -39.51 36.21
CA LEU A 127 -2.53 -38.36 36.46
C LEU A 127 -3.25 -37.33 37.34
N HIS A 128 -2.49 -36.65 38.21
CA HIS A 128 -3.04 -35.68 39.18
C HIS A 128 -3.64 -34.44 38.53
N ASP A 129 -3.24 -34.14 37.30
CA ASP A 129 -3.62 -32.96 36.53
C ASP A 129 -4.72 -33.23 35.50
N TYR A 130 -5.46 -34.35 35.63
CA TYR A 130 -6.64 -34.65 34.80
C TYR A 130 -7.64 -33.48 34.81
N ASN A 131 -7.96 -32.93 33.63
CA ASN A 131 -8.72 -31.68 33.51
C ASN A 131 -9.87 -31.70 32.49
N VAL A 132 -10.18 -32.84 31.87
CA VAL A 132 -11.19 -32.93 30.80
C VAL A 132 -12.54 -32.26 31.14
N PRO A 133 -13.18 -32.49 32.30
CA PRO A 133 -14.48 -31.89 32.60
C PRO A 133 -14.45 -30.36 32.69
N GLU A 134 -13.32 -29.79 33.13
CA GLU A 134 -13.12 -28.35 33.19
C GLU A 134 -12.92 -27.79 31.78
N ARG A 135 -11.99 -28.36 31.01
CA ARG A 135 -11.67 -27.92 29.64
C ARG A 135 -12.87 -27.96 28.71
N VAL A 136 -13.67 -29.04 28.78
CA VAL A 136 -14.90 -29.18 27.98
C VAL A 136 -15.93 -28.11 28.33
N ARG A 137 -16.17 -27.87 29.63
CA ARG A 137 -17.12 -26.85 30.09
C ARG A 137 -16.68 -25.45 29.65
N THR A 138 -15.39 -25.17 29.78
CA THR A 138 -14.79 -23.88 29.38
C THR A 138 -14.93 -23.67 27.87
N PHE A 139 -14.70 -24.70 27.05
CA PHE A 139 -14.87 -24.61 25.60
C PHE A 139 -16.32 -24.43 25.17
N ILE A 140 -17.26 -25.19 25.74
CA ILE A 140 -18.69 -25.04 25.45
C ILE A 140 -19.16 -23.62 25.76
N ARG A 141 -18.69 -23.03 26.87
CA ARG A 141 -18.99 -21.64 27.22
C ARG A 141 -18.41 -20.66 26.21
N ALA A 142 -17.18 -20.87 25.77
CA ALA A 142 -16.58 -20.04 24.73
C ALA A 142 -17.38 -20.09 23.42
N ALA A 143 -17.75 -21.29 22.96
CA ALA A 143 -18.61 -21.48 21.78
C ALA A 143 -19.96 -20.77 21.90
N GLN A 144 -20.60 -20.87 23.07
CA GLN A 144 -21.87 -20.19 23.34
C GLN A 144 -21.72 -18.66 23.33
N ASN A 145 -20.61 -18.14 23.89
CA ASN A 145 -20.34 -16.71 23.92
C ASN A 145 -20.09 -16.15 22.51
N GLU A 146 -19.29 -16.84 21.69
CA GLU A 146 -19.03 -16.43 20.31
C GLU A 146 -20.31 -16.50 19.46
N ALA A 147 -21.13 -17.54 19.62
CA ALA A 147 -22.38 -17.71 18.87
C ALA A 147 -23.42 -16.61 19.09
N VAL A 148 -23.29 -15.77 20.14
CA VAL A 148 -24.21 -14.64 20.39
C VAL A 148 -24.24 -13.67 19.21
N GLY A 149 -23.09 -13.43 18.57
CA GLY A 149 -22.94 -12.46 17.48
C GLY A 149 -23.27 -12.97 16.08
N PHE A 150 -23.62 -14.25 15.94
CA PHE A 150 -23.81 -14.91 14.64
C PHE A 150 -25.28 -15.24 14.40
N ALA A 151 -25.69 -15.18 13.14
CA ALA A 151 -27.09 -15.33 12.74
C ALA A 151 -27.51 -16.81 12.59
N THR A 152 -26.55 -17.71 12.38
CA THR A 152 -26.78 -19.15 12.18
C THR A 152 -26.28 -19.97 13.37
N ASN A 153 -26.47 -21.29 13.30
CA ASN A 153 -25.91 -22.26 14.25
C ASN A 153 -24.52 -22.78 13.83
N HIS A 154 -23.85 -22.11 12.88
CA HIS A 154 -22.47 -22.35 12.52
C HIS A 154 -21.64 -21.15 12.98
N ILE A 155 -20.53 -21.42 13.68
CA ILE A 155 -19.52 -20.42 14.03
C ILE A 155 -18.15 -20.92 13.60
N ILE A 156 -17.22 -19.98 13.41
CA ILE A 156 -15.82 -20.25 13.11
C ILE A 156 -14.96 -19.94 14.34
N MET A 157 -14.13 -20.89 14.74
CA MET A 157 -13.10 -20.68 15.78
C MET A 157 -11.72 -20.73 15.15
N THR A 158 -10.97 -19.64 15.26
CA THR A 158 -9.62 -19.50 14.70
C THR A 158 -8.60 -20.12 15.64
N MET A 159 -8.35 -21.42 15.50
CA MET A 159 -7.41 -22.16 16.33
C MET A 159 -5.95 -21.91 15.90
N GLY A 160 -5.44 -20.71 16.12
CA GLY A 160 -4.07 -20.30 15.76
C GLY A 160 -3.82 -18.82 16.04
N SER A 161 -2.60 -18.34 15.85
CA SER A 161 -2.16 -16.96 16.05
C SER A 161 -0.81 -16.73 15.36
N ASP A 162 -0.17 -15.58 15.60
CA ASP A 162 1.12 -15.18 15.03
C ASP A 162 2.17 -16.31 15.17
N PHE A 163 2.69 -16.77 14.04
CA PHE A 163 3.75 -17.79 13.94
C PHE A 163 3.49 -19.09 14.71
N GLN A 164 2.23 -19.46 14.92
CA GLN A 164 1.87 -20.73 15.54
C GLN A 164 1.95 -21.91 14.55
N TYR A 165 1.80 -23.13 15.08
CA TYR A 165 1.99 -24.42 14.43
C TYR A 165 3.47 -24.78 14.15
N GLU A 166 4.44 -24.14 14.82
CA GLU A 166 5.84 -24.58 14.77
C GLU A 166 6.00 -26.04 15.24
N ASN A 167 5.25 -26.41 16.29
CA ASN A 167 5.00 -27.79 16.67
C ASN A 167 3.51 -28.14 16.50
N ALA A 168 3.08 -28.33 15.25
CA ALA A 168 1.69 -28.62 14.90
C ALA A 168 1.08 -29.82 15.67
N ASN A 169 1.88 -30.79 16.11
CA ASN A 169 1.38 -31.96 16.85
C ASN A 169 0.74 -31.57 18.19
N GLU A 170 1.21 -30.51 18.86
CA GLU A 170 0.60 -30.04 20.12
C GLU A 170 -0.81 -29.50 19.90
N TRP A 171 -0.98 -28.71 18.83
CA TRP A 171 -2.29 -28.23 18.36
C TRP A 171 -3.23 -29.39 18.02
N PHE A 172 -2.82 -30.28 17.12
CA PHE A 172 -3.68 -31.39 16.66
C PHE A 172 -4.04 -32.34 17.80
N LYS A 173 -3.10 -32.73 18.65
CA LYS A 173 -3.36 -33.62 19.79
C LYS A 173 -4.40 -33.04 20.75
N ASN A 174 -4.32 -31.75 21.05
CA ASN A 174 -5.28 -31.10 21.95
C ASN A 174 -6.64 -30.89 21.26
N MET A 175 -6.66 -30.50 19.99
CA MET A 175 -7.90 -30.34 19.23
C MET A 175 -8.63 -31.68 19.01
N ASP A 176 -7.94 -32.78 18.78
CA ASP A 176 -8.53 -34.12 18.69
C ASP A 176 -9.25 -34.50 20.00
N LYS A 177 -8.60 -34.26 21.14
CA LYS A 177 -9.20 -34.47 22.46
C LYS A 177 -10.39 -33.56 22.67
N LEU A 178 -10.28 -32.29 22.29
CA LEU A 178 -11.35 -31.31 22.41
C LEU A 178 -12.59 -31.74 21.61
N ILE A 179 -12.41 -32.10 20.34
CA ILE A 179 -13.46 -32.62 19.47
C ILE A 179 -14.11 -33.86 20.10
N LYS A 180 -13.30 -34.83 20.52
CA LYS A 180 -13.78 -36.07 21.15
C LYS A 180 -14.64 -35.80 22.38
N TYR A 181 -14.12 -35.04 23.34
CA TYR A 181 -14.76 -34.88 24.64
C TYR A 181 -15.92 -33.86 24.61
N VAL A 182 -15.83 -32.79 23.82
CA VAL A 182 -16.95 -31.84 23.65
C VAL A 182 -18.13 -32.50 22.94
N ASN A 183 -17.89 -33.28 21.89
CA ASN A 183 -18.98 -33.96 21.18
C ASN A 183 -19.59 -35.09 22.03
N ALA A 184 -18.82 -35.73 22.92
CA ALA A 184 -19.36 -36.73 23.85
C ALA A 184 -20.41 -36.14 24.82
N GLU A 185 -20.33 -34.86 25.17
CA GLU A 185 -21.33 -34.18 26.00
C GLU A 185 -22.69 -34.01 25.31
N GLN A 186 -22.83 -34.33 24.03
CA GLN A 186 -24.14 -34.39 23.36
C GLN A 186 -25.07 -35.42 24.02
N VAL A 187 -24.51 -36.52 24.55
CA VAL A 187 -25.27 -37.51 25.34
C VAL A 187 -25.83 -36.88 26.63
N ASN A 188 -25.16 -35.86 27.16
CA ASN A 188 -25.57 -35.10 28.33
C ASN A 188 -26.40 -33.84 27.98
N GLY A 189 -26.85 -33.72 26.72
CA GLY A 189 -27.71 -32.62 26.27
C GLY A 189 -26.98 -31.37 25.77
N SER A 190 -25.66 -31.43 25.56
CA SER A 190 -24.94 -30.35 24.87
C SER A 190 -25.40 -30.25 23.41
N ASN A 191 -25.70 -29.03 22.96
CA ASN A 191 -26.04 -28.74 21.56
C ASN A 191 -24.81 -28.33 20.72
N VAL A 192 -23.60 -28.49 21.24
CA VAL A 192 -22.36 -28.11 20.56
C VAL A 192 -21.82 -29.32 19.78
N ASN A 193 -21.43 -29.09 18.53
CA ASN A 193 -20.73 -30.06 17.70
C ASN A 193 -19.48 -29.41 17.11
N VAL A 194 -18.32 -30.01 17.37
CA VAL A 194 -17.00 -29.49 17.01
C VAL A 194 -16.34 -30.42 16.01
N PHE A 195 -15.68 -29.88 14.99
CA PHE A 195 -14.95 -30.63 13.98
C PHE A 195 -13.94 -29.72 13.27
N TYR A 196 -12.91 -30.31 12.67
CA TYR A 196 -11.99 -29.57 11.80
C TYR A 196 -12.70 -29.01 10.58
N SER A 197 -12.39 -27.77 10.23
CA SER A 197 -13.01 -27.09 9.09
C SER A 197 -12.03 -26.15 8.40
N THR A 198 -12.51 -25.52 7.33
CA THR A 198 -11.81 -24.46 6.60
C THR A 198 -12.77 -23.28 6.40
N PRO A 199 -12.27 -22.06 6.11
CA PRO A 199 -13.15 -20.93 5.79
C PRO A 199 -14.09 -21.20 4.60
N SER A 200 -13.66 -22.03 3.64
CA SER A 200 -14.50 -22.43 2.49
C SER A 200 -15.65 -23.35 2.93
N CYS A 201 -15.37 -24.34 3.79
CA CYS A 201 -16.40 -25.22 4.34
C CYS A 201 -17.37 -24.47 5.26
N TYR A 202 -16.86 -23.49 6.01
CA TYR A 202 -17.67 -22.61 6.84
C TYR A 202 -18.67 -21.80 6.00
N LEU A 203 -18.19 -21.06 5.00
CA LEU A 203 -19.06 -20.29 4.11
C LEU A 203 -20.07 -21.18 3.36
N TYR A 204 -19.67 -22.38 2.97
CA TYR A 204 -20.58 -23.36 2.37
C TYR A 204 -21.73 -23.74 3.31
N ALA A 205 -21.45 -23.96 4.60
CA ALA A 205 -22.48 -24.25 5.60
C ALA A 205 -23.42 -23.05 5.80
N LEU A 206 -22.88 -21.83 5.86
CA LEU A 206 -23.68 -20.60 5.94
C LEU A 206 -24.60 -20.41 4.74
N ASN A 207 -24.10 -20.69 3.53
CA ASN A 207 -24.91 -20.63 2.31
C ASN A 207 -26.05 -21.67 2.35
N LYS A 208 -25.75 -22.90 2.79
CA LYS A 208 -26.76 -23.97 2.95
C LYS A 208 -27.82 -23.67 4.00
N ALA A 209 -27.51 -22.87 5.01
CA ALA A 209 -28.48 -22.47 6.02
C ALA A 209 -29.63 -21.62 5.44
N GLY A 210 -29.50 -21.09 4.21
CA GLY A 210 -30.56 -20.35 3.54
C GLY A 210 -30.95 -19.05 4.25
N HIS A 211 -30.03 -18.47 5.03
CA HIS A 211 -30.26 -17.26 5.79
C HIS A 211 -30.22 -16.00 4.89
N ASN A 212 -31.07 -15.01 5.21
CA ASN A 212 -31.06 -13.71 4.55
C ASN A 212 -30.11 -12.75 5.27
N TRP A 213 -29.00 -12.43 4.64
CA TRP A 213 -27.94 -11.62 5.23
C TRP A 213 -28.23 -10.11 5.16
N THR A 214 -27.75 -9.37 6.16
CA THR A 214 -27.69 -7.91 6.10
C THR A 214 -26.69 -7.44 5.04
N SER A 215 -26.70 -6.15 4.70
CA SER A 215 -25.74 -5.59 3.73
C SER A 215 -25.08 -4.30 4.20
N LYS A 216 -23.83 -4.10 3.78
CA LYS A 216 -23.02 -2.89 3.99
C LYS A 216 -22.48 -2.39 2.64
N SER A 217 -22.15 -1.10 2.50
CA SER A 217 -21.66 -0.52 1.22
C SER A 217 -20.49 0.47 1.34
N ASP A 218 -20.09 0.83 2.55
CA ASP A 218 -18.94 1.67 2.90
C ASP A 218 -17.76 0.81 3.40
N ASP A 219 -16.70 1.45 3.89
CA ASP A 219 -15.46 0.81 4.39
C ASP A 219 -15.56 0.38 5.87
N PHE A 220 -14.56 -0.33 6.36
CA PHE A 220 -14.25 -0.55 7.78
C PHE A 220 -13.10 0.35 8.25
N PHE A 221 -13.01 1.57 7.72
CA PHE A 221 -12.05 2.58 8.13
C PHE A 221 -12.72 3.77 8.83
N PRO A 222 -12.02 4.42 9.78
CA PRO A 222 -10.76 3.99 10.39
C PRO A 222 -10.97 2.87 11.42
N TYR A 223 -9.93 2.06 11.65
CA TYR A 223 -9.93 1.04 12.71
C TYR A 223 -9.50 1.62 14.06
N ALA A 224 -10.24 1.29 15.12
CA ALA A 224 -9.80 1.47 16.49
C ALA A 224 -10.11 0.22 17.33
N HIS A 225 -9.11 -0.26 18.07
CA HIS A 225 -9.26 -1.41 18.95
C HIS A 225 -9.79 -1.08 20.35
N HIS A 226 -9.73 0.20 20.76
CA HIS A 226 -10.24 0.71 22.03
C HIS A 226 -10.26 2.26 22.00
N PRO A 227 -10.85 2.94 23.00
CA PRO A 227 -10.83 4.40 23.08
C PRO A 227 -9.42 4.99 22.96
N HIS A 228 -9.27 6.10 22.23
CA HIS A 228 -7.98 6.76 21.91
C HIS A 228 -6.97 5.94 21.10
N GLY A 229 -7.31 4.71 20.69
CA GLY A 229 -6.44 3.84 19.91
C GLY A 229 -6.86 3.75 18.45
N PHE A 230 -7.00 4.89 17.76
CA PHE A 230 -7.29 4.96 16.31
C PHE A 230 -6.02 4.75 15.48
N TRP A 231 -6.05 3.74 14.63
CA TRP A 231 -4.91 3.32 13.81
C TRP A 231 -4.87 4.15 12.52
N THR A 232 -4.69 5.45 12.64
CA THR A 232 -4.59 6.38 11.49
C THR A 232 -3.20 6.98 11.34
N GLY A 233 -2.26 6.65 12.25
CA GLY A 233 -0.86 7.05 12.15
C GLY A 233 -0.14 6.36 10.98
N TYR A 234 -0.43 5.07 10.77
CA TYR A 234 0.22 4.29 9.71
C TYR A 234 -0.13 4.76 8.29
N PHE A 235 -1.20 5.55 8.13
CA PHE A 235 -1.50 6.22 6.86
C PHE A 235 -0.34 7.10 6.37
N THR A 236 0.49 7.60 7.31
CA THR A 236 1.65 8.47 6.98
C THR A 236 3.01 7.90 7.40
N SER A 237 3.06 6.97 8.36
CA SER A 237 4.31 6.37 8.84
C SER A 237 5.22 5.91 7.70
N ARG A 238 6.52 6.23 7.81
CA ARG A 238 7.54 5.94 6.77
C ARG A 238 7.16 6.42 5.36
N ALA A 239 6.70 7.67 5.23
CA ALA A 239 6.30 8.27 3.95
C ALA A 239 7.33 8.10 2.79
N ALA A 240 8.63 8.06 3.10
CA ALA A 240 9.67 7.79 2.11
C ALA A 240 9.56 6.38 1.50
N LEU A 241 9.30 5.35 2.31
CA LEU A 241 9.11 3.97 1.85
C LEU A 241 7.82 3.84 1.03
N LYS A 242 6.72 4.47 1.47
CA LYS A 242 5.47 4.56 0.69
C LYS A 242 5.71 5.18 -0.70
N GLY A 243 6.45 6.28 -0.75
CA GLY A 243 6.84 6.91 -2.03
C GLY A 243 7.72 6.02 -2.88
N TYR A 244 8.64 5.27 -2.26
CA TYR A 244 9.54 4.36 -2.97
C TYR A 244 8.81 3.14 -3.54
N GLU A 245 7.81 2.60 -2.85
CA GLU A 245 6.91 1.56 -3.37
C GLU A 245 6.19 2.07 -4.64
N ARG A 246 5.61 3.28 -4.62
CA ARG A 246 4.89 3.82 -5.79
C ARG A 246 5.82 4.05 -6.98
N HIS A 247 7.03 4.53 -6.72
CA HIS A 247 8.07 4.67 -7.74
C HIS A 247 8.47 3.31 -8.33
N SER A 248 8.68 2.32 -7.48
CA SER A 248 9.06 0.96 -7.88
C SER A 248 7.95 0.26 -8.67
N ASN A 249 6.67 0.45 -8.29
CA ASN A 249 5.53 -0.02 -9.07
C ASN A 249 5.56 0.55 -10.49
N ASN A 250 5.78 1.86 -10.63
CA ASN A 250 5.85 2.50 -11.96
C ASN A 250 6.96 1.87 -12.82
N ILE A 251 8.15 1.65 -12.26
CA ILE A 251 9.25 0.98 -12.95
C ILE A 251 8.88 -0.44 -13.35
N LEU A 252 8.21 -1.20 -12.47
CA LEU A 252 7.73 -2.54 -12.78
C LEU A 252 6.76 -2.54 -13.98
N GLN A 253 5.78 -1.63 -13.99
CA GLN A 253 4.84 -1.54 -15.11
C GLN A 253 5.54 -1.18 -16.43
N VAL A 254 6.45 -0.20 -16.40
CA VAL A 254 7.25 0.18 -17.58
C VAL A 254 8.11 -0.99 -18.06
N THR A 255 8.71 -1.74 -17.15
CA THR A 255 9.55 -2.90 -17.48
C THR A 255 8.73 -4.00 -18.16
N ARG A 256 7.53 -4.29 -17.67
CA ARG A 256 6.60 -5.26 -18.28
C ARG A 256 6.17 -4.82 -19.67
N GLN A 257 5.79 -3.55 -19.82
CA GLN A 257 5.44 -2.99 -21.13
C GLN A 257 6.60 -3.12 -22.11
N LEU A 258 7.79 -2.63 -21.76
CA LEU A 258 8.95 -2.68 -22.64
C LEU A 258 9.39 -4.11 -22.98
N ASN A 259 9.34 -5.05 -22.01
CA ASN A 259 9.59 -6.47 -22.28
C ASN A 259 8.60 -7.05 -23.31
N ALA A 260 7.32 -6.67 -23.23
CA ALA A 260 6.30 -7.08 -24.19
C ALA A 260 6.52 -6.44 -25.57
N PHE A 261 6.69 -5.11 -25.64
CA PHE A 261 6.91 -4.37 -26.89
C PHE A 261 8.17 -4.82 -27.63
N ALA A 262 9.25 -5.07 -26.89
CA ALA A 262 10.49 -5.58 -27.47
C ALA A 262 10.46 -7.10 -27.67
N ASN A 263 9.41 -7.82 -27.27
CA ASN A 263 9.31 -9.28 -27.37
C ASN A 263 10.58 -9.99 -26.87
N LEU A 264 10.96 -9.71 -25.61
CA LEU A 264 12.19 -10.24 -24.99
C LEU A 264 11.98 -11.56 -24.23
N ASN A 265 10.75 -11.85 -23.79
CA ASN A 265 10.40 -13.04 -23.01
C ASN A 265 11.21 -13.22 -21.70
N LEU A 266 11.61 -12.12 -21.04
CA LEU A 266 12.45 -12.13 -19.83
C LEU A 266 11.61 -12.23 -18.54
N ARG A 267 10.83 -13.31 -18.41
CA ARG A 267 9.90 -13.51 -17.27
C ARG A 267 10.62 -13.52 -15.91
N ASN A 268 11.72 -14.26 -15.79
CA ASN A 268 12.45 -14.40 -14.53
C ASN A 268 12.97 -13.05 -13.99
N GLY A 269 13.43 -12.16 -14.88
CA GLY A 269 13.91 -10.84 -14.46
C GLY A 269 12.77 -9.92 -13.99
N ILE A 270 11.57 -10.05 -14.57
CA ILE A 270 10.37 -9.32 -14.12
C ILE A 270 9.91 -9.82 -12.75
N PHE A 271 10.06 -11.12 -12.48
CA PHE A 271 9.67 -11.71 -11.21
C PHE A 271 10.47 -11.19 -10.03
N TYR A 272 11.76 -10.90 -10.19
CA TYR A 272 12.58 -10.30 -9.13
C TYR A 272 11.95 -9.02 -8.54
N LEU A 273 11.56 -8.06 -9.39
CA LEU A 273 10.89 -6.84 -8.91
C LEU A 273 9.42 -7.11 -8.55
N SER A 274 8.74 -8.05 -9.19
CA SER A 274 7.35 -8.41 -8.85
C SER A 274 7.24 -9.00 -7.45
N GLU A 275 8.19 -9.85 -7.04
CA GLU A 275 8.26 -10.44 -5.70
C GLU A 275 8.58 -9.37 -4.65
N ALA A 276 9.58 -8.51 -4.90
CA ALA A 276 9.88 -7.38 -4.01
C ALA A 276 8.68 -6.45 -3.84
N MET A 277 7.98 -6.13 -4.93
CA MET A 277 6.74 -5.34 -4.91
C MET A 277 5.62 -6.06 -4.17
N GLY A 278 5.50 -7.38 -4.33
CA GLY A 278 4.49 -8.20 -3.65
C GLY A 278 4.70 -8.22 -2.13
N VAL A 279 5.93 -8.41 -1.68
CA VAL A 279 6.31 -8.31 -0.26
C VAL A 279 6.06 -6.89 0.26
N ALA A 280 6.37 -5.85 -0.52
CA ALA A 280 6.14 -4.47 -0.12
C ALA A 280 4.65 -4.14 0.12
N GLN A 281 3.71 -4.94 -0.40
CA GLN A 281 2.29 -4.75 -0.10
C GLN A 281 1.89 -5.27 1.29
N HIS A 282 2.73 -6.05 1.96
CA HIS A 282 2.46 -6.59 3.29
C HIS A 282 1.92 -5.52 4.26
N HIS A 283 1.02 -5.91 5.16
CA HIS A 283 0.39 -4.98 6.10
C HIS A 283 1.34 -4.40 7.15
N ASP A 284 2.59 -4.89 7.23
CA ASP A 284 3.70 -4.23 7.94
C ASP A 284 4.82 -3.71 7.02
N ALA A 285 4.60 -3.59 5.71
CA ALA A 285 5.61 -3.02 4.81
C ALA A 285 5.20 -1.62 4.38
N VAL A 286 4.30 -1.49 3.40
CA VAL A 286 3.85 -0.18 2.92
C VAL A 286 3.13 0.64 4.00
N SER A 287 2.57 -0.01 5.02
CA SER A 287 2.00 0.64 6.21
C SER A 287 3.03 1.37 7.07
N GLY A 288 4.30 0.94 7.04
CA GLY A 288 5.39 1.53 7.80
C GLY A 288 5.40 1.19 9.29
N THR A 289 4.89 0.03 9.66
CA THR A 289 4.69 -0.44 11.05
C THR A 289 5.74 -1.46 11.53
N GLU A 290 6.66 -1.84 10.67
CA GLU A 290 7.81 -2.71 10.94
C GLU A 290 8.95 -2.04 11.73
N LYS A 291 9.86 -2.87 12.26
CA LYS A 291 11.13 -2.43 12.85
C LYS A 291 12.05 -1.81 11.79
N GLN A 292 12.97 -0.96 12.23
CA GLN A 292 13.80 -0.15 11.32
C GLN A 292 14.65 -0.99 10.37
N GLU A 293 15.17 -2.11 10.84
CA GLU A 293 16.01 -3.05 10.09
C GLU A 293 15.21 -3.77 9.01
N VAL A 294 13.94 -4.06 9.29
CA VAL A 294 13.00 -4.66 8.31
C VAL A 294 12.61 -3.63 7.24
N ALA A 295 12.44 -2.37 7.63
CA ALA A 295 12.22 -1.27 6.67
C ALA A 295 13.39 -1.12 5.69
N PHE A 296 14.63 -1.30 6.18
CA PHE A 296 15.83 -1.29 5.35
C PHE A 296 15.88 -2.51 4.41
N ASP A 297 15.51 -3.70 4.87
CA ASP A 297 15.39 -4.89 4.02
C ASP A 297 14.38 -4.68 2.89
N TYR A 298 13.19 -4.14 3.18
CA TYR A 298 12.20 -3.82 2.14
C TYR A 298 12.74 -2.83 1.11
N ALA A 299 13.38 -1.74 1.56
CA ALA A 299 13.99 -0.77 0.65
C ALA A 299 15.12 -1.40 -0.20
N GLN A 300 15.93 -2.27 0.39
CA GLN A 300 16.99 -2.98 -0.33
C GLN A 300 16.41 -3.90 -1.41
N ARG A 301 15.38 -4.70 -1.10
CA ARG A 301 14.71 -5.57 -2.08
C ARG A 301 14.15 -4.80 -3.28
N LEU A 302 13.52 -3.64 -3.02
CA LEU A 302 13.02 -2.77 -4.09
C LEU A 302 14.16 -2.24 -4.96
N SER A 303 15.26 -1.79 -4.35
CA SER A 303 16.46 -1.32 -5.05
C SER A 303 17.06 -2.41 -5.94
N ASP A 304 17.25 -3.60 -5.40
CA ASP A 304 17.80 -4.75 -6.12
C ASP A 304 16.89 -5.16 -7.30
N GLY A 305 15.57 -5.20 -7.07
CA GLY A 305 14.60 -5.47 -8.12
C GLY A 305 14.63 -4.41 -9.23
N ILE A 306 14.77 -3.13 -8.89
CA ILE A 306 14.90 -2.06 -9.88
C ILE A 306 16.21 -2.17 -10.67
N ASN A 307 17.30 -2.60 -10.05
CA ASN A 307 18.57 -2.83 -10.76
C ASN A 307 18.42 -3.94 -11.82
N VAL A 308 17.74 -5.05 -11.50
CA VAL A 308 17.42 -6.10 -12.47
C VAL A 308 16.50 -5.57 -13.58
N ALA A 309 15.46 -4.83 -13.21
CA ALA A 309 14.53 -4.23 -14.16
C ALA A 309 15.22 -3.26 -15.14
N SER A 310 16.20 -2.50 -14.66
CA SER A 310 17.02 -1.59 -15.48
C SER A 310 17.78 -2.34 -16.59
N GLY A 311 18.23 -3.57 -16.32
CA GLY A 311 18.85 -4.43 -17.33
C GLY A 311 17.88 -4.84 -18.44
N ILE A 312 16.63 -5.15 -18.09
CA ILE A 312 15.57 -5.49 -19.05
C ILE A 312 15.19 -4.29 -19.90
N ILE A 313 15.03 -3.12 -19.27
CA ILE A 313 14.76 -1.85 -19.97
C ILE A 313 15.87 -1.56 -21.00
N ASN A 314 17.13 -1.79 -20.63
CA ASN A 314 18.27 -1.64 -21.53
C ASN A 314 18.21 -2.59 -22.75
N GLN A 315 17.88 -3.86 -22.52
CA GLN A 315 17.71 -4.83 -23.61
C GLN A 315 16.55 -4.45 -24.52
N ALA A 316 15.45 -3.94 -23.97
CA ALA A 316 14.32 -3.46 -24.75
C ALA A 316 14.73 -2.29 -25.64
N TYR A 317 15.39 -1.27 -25.09
CA TYR A 317 15.87 -0.14 -25.88
C TYR A 317 16.91 -0.52 -26.92
N SER A 318 17.77 -1.50 -26.65
CA SER A 318 18.72 -2.03 -27.64
C SER A 318 18.00 -2.60 -28.87
N LYS A 319 16.78 -3.10 -28.72
CA LYS A 319 15.96 -3.61 -29.83
C LYS A 319 15.05 -2.55 -30.44
N LEU A 320 14.57 -1.59 -29.64
CA LEU A 320 13.54 -0.62 -30.05
C LEU A 320 14.11 0.72 -30.58
N LEU A 321 15.31 1.13 -30.16
CA LEU A 321 15.92 2.40 -30.60
C LEU A 321 16.51 2.39 -32.02
N PRO A 322 17.16 1.32 -32.51
CA PRO A 322 17.75 1.35 -33.85
C PRO A 322 16.69 1.52 -34.94
N LEU A 323 16.90 2.49 -35.83
CA LEU A 323 16.07 2.69 -37.03
C LEU A 323 16.69 1.92 -38.21
N ASN A 324 15.87 1.23 -39.00
CA ASN A 324 16.26 0.66 -40.31
C ASN A 324 17.58 -0.15 -40.32
N SER A 325 17.66 -1.24 -39.57
CA SER A 325 18.82 -2.15 -39.51
C SER A 325 20.12 -1.52 -38.99
N GLN A 326 20.06 -0.33 -38.36
CA GLN A 326 21.20 0.27 -37.69
C GLN A 326 21.61 -0.53 -36.45
N SER A 327 22.88 -0.43 -36.07
CA SER A 327 23.37 -1.00 -34.82
C SER A 327 22.72 -0.30 -33.62
N PRO A 328 22.46 -1.03 -32.52
CA PRO A 328 22.00 -0.43 -31.28
C PRO A 328 22.98 0.59 -30.73
N PRO A 329 22.50 1.56 -29.92
CA PRO A 329 23.39 2.46 -29.19
C PRO A 329 24.42 1.66 -28.39
N THR A 330 25.69 2.01 -28.52
CA THR A 330 26.80 1.31 -27.84
C THR A 330 26.82 1.56 -26.33
N SER A 331 26.18 2.62 -25.87
CA SER A 331 26.14 2.99 -24.45
C SER A 331 24.86 2.49 -23.80
N PRO A 332 24.94 1.85 -22.61
CA PRO A 332 23.75 1.51 -21.85
C PRO A 332 23.00 2.77 -21.42
N GLN A 333 21.68 2.63 -21.33
CA GLN A 333 20.76 3.58 -20.72
C GLN A 333 20.85 3.45 -19.19
N PHE A 334 20.79 4.58 -18.49
CA PHE A 334 20.80 4.63 -17.03
C PHE A 334 19.53 5.32 -16.52
N LEU A 335 18.93 4.79 -15.45
CA LEU A 335 17.82 5.45 -14.77
C LEU A 335 18.34 6.51 -13.80
N CYS A 336 17.92 7.76 -13.97
CA CYS A 336 18.18 8.84 -13.02
C CYS A 336 17.17 8.79 -11.86
N GLN A 337 17.42 7.99 -10.82
CA GLN A 337 16.46 7.82 -9.70
C GLN A 337 16.46 8.96 -8.67
N LEU A 338 17.50 9.80 -8.68
CA LEU A 338 17.73 10.85 -7.68
C LEU A 338 17.39 12.26 -8.20
N THR A 339 16.52 12.37 -9.21
CA THR A 339 16.15 13.67 -9.77
C THR A 339 15.37 14.56 -8.78
N ASN A 340 14.71 13.97 -7.78
CA ASN A 340 14.05 14.68 -6.67
C ASN A 340 15.02 15.55 -5.85
N ILE A 341 16.27 15.10 -5.68
CA ILE A 341 17.35 15.85 -5.03
C ILE A 341 18.27 16.55 -6.04
N SER A 342 17.82 16.69 -7.29
CA SER A 342 18.58 17.28 -8.39
C SER A 342 19.91 16.57 -8.66
N GLU A 343 19.88 15.24 -8.73
CA GLU A 343 21.05 14.42 -8.99
C GLU A 343 20.79 13.41 -10.12
N CYS A 344 21.72 13.34 -11.06
CA CYS A 344 21.84 12.23 -12.00
C CYS A 344 23.30 12.10 -12.46
N VAL A 345 24.01 11.15 -11.86
CA VAL A 345 25.45 10.96 -12.05
C VAL A 345 25.84 10.75 -13.53
N PRO A 346 25.14 9.91 -14.33
CA PRO A 346 25.53 9.65 -15.73
C PRO A 346 25.67 10.88 -16.64
N ILE A 347 24.95 11.98 -16.35
CA ILE A 347 24.89 13.16 -17.23
C ILE A 347 25.61 14.39 -16.68
N GLN A 348 26.16 14.31 -15.46
CA GLN A 348 26.57 15.49 -14.69
C GLN A 348 27.67 16.33 -15.36
N ASP A 349 28.60 15.70 -16.10
CA ASP A 349 29.74 16.36 -16.74
C ASP A 349 29.85 16.10 -18.25
N GLN A 350 28.77 15.62 -18.87
CA GLN A 350 28.77 15.24 -20.28
C GLN A 350 28.58 16.45 -21.20
N GLN A 351 29.42 16.61 -22.23
CA GLN A 351 29.23 17.66 -23.24
C GLN A 351 28.01 17.38 -24.14
N ARG A 352 27.71 16.10 -24.35
CA ARG A 352 26.56 15.64 -25.11
C ARG A 352 25.97 14.42 -24.43
N PHE A 353 24.65 14.37 -24.33
CA PHE A 353 23.94 13.21 -23.84
C PHE A 353 22.54 13.14 -24.45
N THR A 354 21.88 12.00 -24.27
CA THR A 354 20.51 11.80 -24.72
C THR A 354 19.62 11.46 -23.54
N VAL A 355 18.35 11.85 -23.61
CA VAL A 355 17.33 11.46 -22.65
C VAL A 355 16.17 10.84 -23.42
N THR A 356 15.97 9.55 -23.21
CA THR A 356 14.83 8.81 -23.74
C THR A 356 13.74 8.77 -22.69
N ILE A 357 12.53 9.19 -23.05
CA ILE A 357 11.40 9.26 -22.13
C ILE A 357 10.29 8.35 -22.64
N TRP A 358 9.90 7.37 -21.83
CA TRP A 358 8.77 6.48 -22.09
C TRP A 358 7.48 7.03 -21.46
N ASN A 359 6.39 7.00 -22.20
CA ASN A 359 5.04 7.26 -21.71
C ASN A 359 4.29 5.93 -21.54
N PRO A 360 4.06 5.47 -20.29
CA PRO A 360 3.35 4.22 -20.04
C PRO A 360 1.82 4.32 -20.15
N THR A 361 1.28 5.51 -20.48
CA THR A 361 -0.17 5.73 -20.58
C THR A 361 -0.68 5.53 -22.00
N VAL A 362 -1.97 5.22 -22.13
CA VAL A 362 -2.67 4.98 -23.41
C VAL A 362 -3.03 6.28 -24.16
N HIS A 363 -2.59 7.44 -23.66
CA HIS A 363 -2.85 8.73 -24.28
C HIS A 363 -1.54 9.49 -24.50
N PRO A 364 -1.46 10.36 -25.54
CA PRO A 364 -0.32 11.25 -25.69
C PRO A 364 -0.17 12.16 -24.47
N VAL A 365 1.07 12.37 -24.03
CA VAL A 365 1.39 13.20 -22.86
C VAL A 365 2.30 14.35 -23.28
N LEU A 366 1.91 15.54 -22.84
CA LEU A 366 2.71 16.76 -23.02
C LEU A 366 3.08 17.31 -21.64
N HIS A 367 4.33 17.10 -21.23
CA HIS A 367 4.77 17.34 -19.85
C HIS A 367 6.11 18.08 -19.78
N HIS A 368 6.33 18.84 -18.71
CA HIS A 368 7.60 19.54 -18.47
C HIS A 368 8.54 18.66 -17.66
N PHE A 369 9.64 18.24 -18.27
CA PHE A 369 10.65 17.40 -17.62
C PHE A 369 11.79 18.24 -17.08
N ARG A 370 12.35 17.83 -15.95
CA ARG A 370 13.44 18.52 -15.25
C ARG A 370 14.68 17.64 -15.28
N VAL A 371 15.78 18.17 -15.81
CA VAL A 371 17.06 17.47 -15.95
C VAL A 371 18.12 18.21 -15.11
N PRO A 372 18.73 17.58 -14.10
CA PRO A 372 19.82 18.18 -13.34
C PRO A 372 21.05 18.38 -14.23
N VAL A 373 21.59 19.60 -14.26
CA VAL A 373 22.71 19.98 -15.14
C VAL A 373 23.71 20.90 -14.44
N THR A 374 24.96 20.85 -14.88
CA THR A 374 26.06 21.72 -14.42
C THR A 374 26.26 22.96 -15.31
N ARG A 375 25.70 22.94 -16.52
CA ARG A 375 25.86 23.97 -17.56
C ARG A 375 24.60 24.09 -18.42
N ALA A 376 24.61 25.03 -19.35
CA ALA A 376 23.52 25.20 -20.30
C ALA A 376 23.63 24.23 -21.48
N TYR A 377 22.48 23.80 -21.99
CA TYR A 377 22.37 22.92 -23.15
C TYR A 377 21.42 23.50 -24.19
N THR A 378 21.68 23.20 -25.46
CA THR A 378 20.68 23.21 -26.52
C THR A 378 19.98 21.85 -26.48
N VAL A 379 18.66 21.83 -26.47
CA VAL A 379 17.86 20.61 -26.52
C VAL A 379 17.21 20.50 -27.89
N ARG A 380 17.35 19.33 -28.51
CA ARG A 380 16.69 19.00 -29.78
C ARG A 380 15.80 17.77 -29.60
N ASP A 381 14.69 17.73 -30.31
CA ASP A 381 13.85 16.53 -30.40
C ASP A 381 14.43 15.50 -31.39
N SER A 382 13.71 14.39 -31.58
CA SER A 382 14.09 13.31 -32.50
C SER A 382 14.09 13.70 -33.98
N THR A 383 13.48 14.84 -34.35
CA THR A 383 13.54 15.40 -35.71
C THR A 383 14.73 16.34 -35.90
N GLY A 384 15.52 16.57 -34.84
CA GLY A 384 16.64 17.50 -34.83
C GLY A 384 16.24 18.96 -34.60
N GLN A 385 14.96 19.24 -34.40
CA GLN A 385 14.47 20.61 -34.18
C GLN A 385 14.77 21.07 -32.76
N PRO A 386 15.25 22.31 -32.57
CA PRO A 386 15.50 22.85 -31.24
C PRO A 386 14.17 23.07 -30.51
N ILE A 387 14.12 22.67 -29.24
CA ILE A 387 12.96 22.91 -28.37
C ILE A 387 13.32 23.94 -27.29
N LEU A 388 12.31 24.68 -26.85
CA LEU A 388 12.48 25.65 -25.77
C LEU A 388 12.85 24.92 -24.48
N ALA A 389 13.96 25.34 -23.88
CA ALA A 389 14.45 24.83 -22.61
C ALA A 389 14.93 25.98 -21.74
N GLU A 390 14.51 25.97 -20.48
CA GLU A 390 14.78 27.02 -19.50
C GLU A 390 15.66 26.47 -18.37
N LEU A 391 16.57 27.30 -17.87
CA LEU A 391 17.53 26.91 -16.85
C LEU A 391 17.18 27.57 -15.51
N PHE A 392 16.90 26.75 -14.49
CA PHE A 392 16.55 27.21 -13.14
C PHE A 392 17.66 26.83 -12.16
N PRO A 393 18.12 27.74 -11.28
CA PRO A 393 19.11 27.39 -10.28
C PRO A 393 18.55 26.34 -9.30
N VAL A 394 19.36 25.36 -8.91
CA VAL A 394 18.98 24.44 -7.82
C VAL A 394 18.83 25.26 -6.53
N SER A 395 17.72 25.07 -5.83
CA SER A 395 17.40 25.81 -4.61
C SER A 395 18.41 25.55 -3.49
N ASN A 396 18.58 26.50 -2.57
CA ASN A 396 19.45 26.32 -1.41
C ASN A 396 18.97 25.18 -0.50
N SER A 397 17.65 24.98 -0.38
CA SER A 397 17.08 23.87 0.39
C SER A 397 17.46 22.53 -0.23
N THR A 398 17.33 22.38 -1.55
CA THR A 398 17.70 21.16 -2.27
C THR A 398 19.20 20.85 -2.16
N LYS A 399 20.07 21.87 -2.22
CA LYS A 399 21.53 21.69 -2.04
C LYS A 399 21.92 21.16 -0.66
N LYS A 400 21.08 21.41 0.36
CA LYS A 400 21.31 21.01 1.75
C LYS A 400 20.69 19.65 2.11
N ILE A 401 19.98 19.00 1.19
CA ILE A 401 19.37 17.69 1.45
C ILE A 401 20.48 16.68 1.78
N PRO A 402 20.44 16.01 2.95
CA PRO A 402 21.40 14.96 3.29
C PRO A 402 21.41 13.83 2.25
N GLY A 403 22.59 13.30 1.95
CA GLY A 403 22.76 12.23 0.96
C GLY A 403 22.88 12.70 -0.50
N ARG A 404 22.65 13.98 -0.78
CA ARG A 404 22.93 14.56 -2.11
C ARG A 404 24.43 14.66 -2.35
N ALA A 405 24.93 13.94 -3.35
CA ALA A 405 26.34 13.93 -3.77
C ALA A 405 26.56 14.66 -5.11
N GLY A 406 25.50 14.97 -5.85
CA GLY A 406 25.58 15.57 -7.19
C GLY A 406 26.11 17.01 -7.23
N THR A 407 26.83 17.36 -8.30
CA THR A 407 27.37 18.71 -8.55
C THR A 407 26.45 19.60 -9.38
N ALA A 408 25.27 19.11 -9.77
CA ALA A 408 24.31 19.89 -10.57
C ALA A 408 24.01 21.25 -9.89
N THR A 409 24.20 22.32 -10.65
CA THR A 409 24.01 23.70 -10.19
C THR A 409 22.68 24.27 -10.64
N SER A 410 22.05 23.65 -11.64
CA SER A 410 20.78 24.06 -12.23
C SER A 410 19.94 22.85 -12.65
N GLN A 411 18.65 23.09 -12.85
CA GLN A 411 17.71 22.18 -13.49
C GLN A 411 17.32 22.79 -14.82
N LEU A 412 17.52 22.03 -15.90
CA LEU A 412 17.03 22.40 -17.22
C LEU A 412 15.63 21.83 -17.39
N ILE A 413 14.66 22.69 -17.68
CA ILE A 413 13.24 22.35 -17.84
C ILE A 413 12.86 22.52 -19.31
N PHE A 414 12.30 21.47 -19.91
CA PHE A 414 11.81 21.50 -21.28
C PHE A 414 10.48 20.75 -21.38
N ARG A 415 9.67 21.09 -22.38
CA ARG A 415 8.37 20.45 -22.61
C ARG A 415 8.54 19.30 -23.60
N ALA A 416 8.31 18.07 -23.14
CA ALA A 416 8.39 16.87 -23.96
C ALA A 416 7.01 16.46 -24.46
N ASN A 417 6.92 16.14 -25.76
CA ASN A 417 5.74 15.54 -26.39
C ASN A 417 5.98 14.04 -26.57
N LEU A 418 5.10 13.22 -25.99
CA LEU A 418 5.24 11.78 -25.94
C LEU A 418 3.99 11.10 -26.53
N PRO A 419 4.16 10.14 -27.45
CA PRO A 419 3.04 9.35 -27.96
C PRO A 419 2.46 8.46 -26.86
N ALA A 420 1.24 7.95 -27.08
CA ALA A 420 0.66 6.91 -26.24
C ALA A 420 1.50 5.62 -26.30
N LEU A 421 1.74 4.97 -25.15
CA LEU A 421 2.51 3.71 -25.04
C LEU A 421 3.79 3.71 -25.91
N GLY A 422 4.58 4.78 -25.80
CA GLY A 422 5.75 4.97 -26.64
C GLY A 422 6.77 5.92 -26.03
N PHE A 423 7.86 6.15 -26.73
CA PHE A 423 8.93 7.03 -26.27
C PHE A 423 9.29 8.11 -27.28
N ASN A 424 9.98 9.14 -26.80
CA ASN A 424 10.70 10.09 -27.63
C ASN A 424 12.10 10.31 -27.06
N THR A 425 13.07 10.63 -27.92
CA THR A 425 14.46 10.85 -27.53
C THR A 425 14.85 12.30 -27.75
N TYR A 426 15.45 12.90 -26.72
CA TYR A 426 15.89 14.29 -26.72
C TYR A 426 17.41 14.36 -26.64
N PHE A 427 18.01 15.25 -27.42
CA PHE A 427 19.46 15.37 -27.60
C PHE A 427 19.94 16.67 -26.96
N PHE A 428 20.91 16.56 -26.06
CA PHE A 428 21.46 17.66 -25.30
C PHE A 428 22.88 17.92 -25.77
N GLU A 429 23.17 19.16 -26.15
CA GLU A 429 24.50 19.60 -26.54
C GLU A 429 24.89 20.84 -25.76
N ALA A 430 26.03 20.80 -25.07
CA ALA A 430 26.51 21.89 -24.24
C ALA A 430 26.65 23.16 -25.07
N LYS A 431 26.16 24.28 -24.53
CA LYS A 431 26.26 25.59 -25.18
C LYS A 431 26.92 26.61 -24.27
N THR A 432 27.69 27.50 -24.86
CA THR A 432 28.18 28.70 -24.19
C THR A 432 27.02 29.69 -24.09
N LEU A 433 26.71 30.16 -22.88
CA LEU A 433 25.67 31.16 -22.67
C LEU A 433 26.13 32.51 -23.23
N ALA A 434 25.63 32.90 -24.42
CA ALA A 434 26.00 34.17 -25.06
C ALA A 434 25.42 35.42 -24.34
N LYS A 435 24.42 35.24 -23.47
CA LYS A 435 23.93 36.20 -22.46
C LYS A 435 22.86 35.46 -21.63
N ARG A 436 22.81 35.68 -20.31
CA ARG A 436 21.67 35.23 -19.51
C ARG A 436 20.48 36.11 -19.87
N GLU A 437 19.50 35.59 -20.60
CA GLU A 437 18.17 36.20 -20.60
C GLU A 437 17.63 36.06 -19.18
N LYS A 438 17.66 37.15 -18.42
CA LYS A 438 17.02 37.19 -17.12
C LYS A 438 15.52 37.09 -17.35
N SER A 439 14.84 36.28 -16.56
CA SER A 439 13.38 36.30 -16.51
C SER A 439 12.91 37.75 -16.39
N LYS A 440 11.92 38.13 -17.21
CA LYS A 440 11.27 39.45 -17.11
C LYS A 440 10.48 39.60 -15.80
N VAL A 441 10.26 38.50 -15.07
CA VAL A 441 9.60 38.48 -13.77
C VAL A 441 10.55 39.02 -12.71
N LYS A 442 10.33 40.26 -12.28
CA LYS A 442 10.94 40.80 -11.07
C LYS A 442 10.12 40.31 -9.87
N ILE A 443 10.75 39.54 -8.98
CA ILE A 443 10.15 39.18 -7.69
C ILE A 443 10.69 40.19 -6.67
N THR A 444 9.84 41.08 -6.18
CA THR A 444 10.15 41.92 -5.02
C THR A 444 9.78 41.16 -3.75
N PRO A 445 10.67 41.04 -2.74
CA PRO A 445 10.28 40.50 -1.44
C PRO A 445 9.19 41.40 -0.81
N ASN A 446 8.11 40.79 -0.30
CA ASN A 446 6.94 41.40 0.36
C ASN A 446 5.78 41.90 -0.54
N ASP A 447 5.84 41.73 -1.85
CA ASP A 447 4.66 41.97 -2.71
C ASP A 447 3.83 40.69 -2.86
N GLU A 448 2.52 40.83 -3.00
CA GLU A 448 1.66 39.75 -3.49
C GLU A 448 2.24 39.19 -4.80
N CYS A 449 2.50 37.89 -4.83
CA CYS A 449 3.06 37.24 -6.00
C CYS A 449 1.92 36.70 -6.86
N ILE A 450 1.74 37.34 -8.02
CA ILE A 450 0.78 36.90 -9.03
C ILE A 450 1.50 36.11 -10.11
N LEU A 451 1.18 34.83 -10.22
CA LEU A 451 1.63 33.96 -11.30
C LEU A 451 0.49 33.73 -12.28
N GLN A 452 0.66 34.13 -13.54
CA GLN A 452 -0.42 34.08 -14.52
C GLN A 452 0.05 33.53 -15.87
N ASN A 453 -0.79 32.69 -16.48
CA ASN A 453 -0.72 32.36 -17.90
C ASN A 453 -2.09 32.60 -18.56
N GLN A 454 -2.27 32.14 -19.80
CA GLN A 454 -3.53 32.30 -20.55
C GLN A 454 -4.75 31.53 -20.02
N ASN A 455 -4.57 30.63 -19.05
CA ASN A 455 -5.64 29.77 -18.52
C ASN A 455 -5.87 29.96 -17.01
N ILE A 456 -4.80 30.16 -16.23
CA ILE A 456 -4.84 30.21 -14.77
C ILE A 456 -4.07 31.42 -14.25
N ARG A 457 -4.62 32.04 -13.21
CA ARG A 457 -3.95 33.01 -12.35
C ARG A 457 -3.89 32.45 -10.92
N VAL A 458 -2.72 32.51 -10.31
CA VAL A 458 -2.45 32.06 -8.94
C VAL A 458 -1.95 33.27 -8.16
N GLU A 459 -2.54 33.50 -7.00
CA GLU A 459 -2.18 34.60 -6.10
C GLU A 459 -1.63 34.03 -4.81
N ILE A 460 -0.45 34.51 -4.43
CA ILE A 460 0.31 34.07 -3.27
C ILE A 460 0.60 35.29 -2.41
N ASP A 461 0.33 35.20 -1.11
CA ASP A 461 0.59 36.30 -0.18
C ASP A 461 2.10 36.52 0.05
N ALA A 462 2.44 37.60 0.75
CA ALA A 462 3.83 37.94 1.09
C ALA A 462 4.52 36.87 1.96
N GLN A 463 3.76 35.99 2.62
CA GLN A 463 4.24 34.90 3.46
C GLN A 463 4.47 33.60 2.65
N GLY A 464 4.05 33.56 1.39
CA GLY A 464 4.18 32.42 0.51
C GLY A 464 3.00 31.46 0.53
N ASN A 465 1.89 31.81 1.17
CA ASN A 465 0.69 30.98 1.19
C ASN A 465 -0.19 31.26 -0.03
N LEU A 466 -0.80 30.19 -0.55
CA LEU A 466 -1.76 30.29 -1.63
C LEU A 466 -3.04 31.00 -1.15
N GLN A 467 -3.43 32.07 -1.84
CA GLN A 467 -4.64 32.85 -1.54
C GLN A 467 -5.77 32.56 -2.56
N HIS A 468 -5.45 32.59 -3.85
CA HIS A 468 -6.44 32.34 -4.91
C HIS A 468 -5.88 31.46 -6.04
N ILE A 469 -6.75 30.58 -6.55
CA ILE A 469 -6.59 29.96 -7.87
C ILE A 469 -7.77 30.38 -8.73
N ILE A 470 -7.49 31.09 -9.82
CA ILE A 470 -8.51 31.64 -10.73
C ILE A 470 -8.36 30.96 -12.09
N ASN A 471 -9.39 30.26 -12.52
CA ASN A 471 -9.55 29.80 -13.89
C ASN A 471 -10.07 30.96 -14.75
N LEU A 472 -9.20 31.52 -15.59
CA LEU A 472 -9.48 32.71 -16.39
C LEU A 472 -10.48 32.47 -17.52
N LYS A 473 -10.65 31.21 -17.97
CA LYS A 473 -11.58 30.86 -19.05
C LYS A 473 -13.01 30.70 -18.56
N GLN A 474 -13.16 30.08 -17.39
CA GLN A 474 -14.47 29.82 -16.78
C GLN A 474 -14.88 30.91 -15.79
N SER A 475 -13.99 31.86 -15.50
CA SER A 475 -14.17 32.89 -14.47
C SER A 475 -14.51 32.31 -13.09
N ILE A 476 -13.93 31.14 -12.77
CA ILE A 476 -14.09 30.47 -11.48
C ILE A 476 -12.87 30.80 -10.62
N ALA A 477 -13.10 31.34 -9.43
CA ALA A 477 -12.06 31.58 -8.44
C ALA A 477 -12.29 30.67 -7.22
N VAL A 478 -11.22 30.06 -6.74
CA VAL A 478 -11.19 29.34 -5.46
C VAL A 478 -10.31 30.14 -4.52
N GLU A 479 -10.86 30.52 -3.37
CA GLU A 479 -10.17 31.25 -2.30
C GLU A 479 -9.70 30.29 -1.21
N PHE A 480 -8.53 30.57 -0.65
CA PHE A 480 -7.88 29.78 0.38
C PHE A 480 -7.60 30.67 1.59
N SER A 481 -8.50 30.65 2.57
CA SER A 481 -8.42 31.53 3.74
C SER A 481 -7.32 31.15 4.73
N ASN A 482 -6.84 29.91 4.72
CA ASN A 482 -5.89 29.41 5.73
C ASN A 482 -5.03 28.24 5.20
N GLN A 483 -4.22 28.49 4.16
CA GLN A 483 -3.22 27.53 3.70
C GLN A 483 -1.93 27.70 4.52
N GLY A 484 -1.45 26.61 5.11
CA GLY A 484 -0.21 26.64 5.88
C GLY A 484 0.28 25.24 6.23
N PHE A 485 1.48 25.17 6.80
CA PHE A 485 2.03 23.93 7.35
C PHE A 485 1.80 23.88 8.85
N TYR A 486 1.18 22.80 9.32
CA TYR A 486 0.90 22.55 10.73
C TYR A 486 1.39 21.17 11.14
N TRP A 487 1.56 20.98 12.44
CA TRP A 487 1.91 19.71 13.05
C TRP A 487 1.10 19.49 14.32
N TYR A 488 0.87 18.22 14.65
CA TYR A 488 0.26 17.84 15.91
C TYR A 488 1.34 17.33 16.85
N GLN A 489 1.34 17.84 18.09
CA GLN A 489 2.16 17.25 19.14
C GLN A 489 1.63 15.87 19.47
N SER A 490 2.50 14.86 19.45
CA SER A 490 2.13 13.49 19.81
C SER A 490 1.81 13.38 21.30
N PHE A 491 0.74 12.64 21.66
CA PHE A 491 0.41 12.37 23.05
C PHE A 491 1.48 11.46 23.69
N PRO A 492 2.18 11.89 24.76
CA PRO A 492 3.31 11.17 25.36
C PRO A 492 2.83 10.12 26.38
N GLY A 493 2.07 9.13 25.89
CA GLY A 493 1.56 8.03 26.70
C GLY A 493 2.61 6.96 27.01
N ASN A 494 2.32 6.06 27.96
CA ASN A 494 3.14 4.88 28.27
C ASN A 494 2.47 3.56 27.88
N ASN A 495 1.29 3.61 27.25
CA ASN A 495 0.50 2.46 26.81
C ASN A 495 0.08 1.48 27.93
N SER A 496 0.16 1.87 29.21
CA SER A 496 -0.23 0.97 30.31
C SER A 496 -1.74 0.73 30.41
N GLN A 497 -2.52 1.72 29.97
CA GLN A 497 -3.99 1.70 29.92
C GLN A 497 -4.46 2.56 28.72
N SER A 498 -5.71 2.37 28.30
CA SER A 498 -6.31 3.10 27.18
C SER A 498 -6.18 4.64 27.31
N GLN A 499 -6.38 5.22 28.51
CA GLN A 499 -6.19 6.67 28.69
C GLN A 499 -4.73 7.13 28.52
N PHE A 500 -3.75 6.22 28.65
CA PHE A 500 -2.33 6.48 28.47
C PHE A 500 -1.79 5.97 27.12
N GLN A 501 -2.65 5.71 26.14
CA GLN A 501 -2.25 5.38 24.77
C GLN A 501 -1.33 6.45 24.16
N ALA A 502 -0.12 6.10 23.73
CA ALA A 502 0.78 7.00 23.03
C ALA A 502 0.42 7.09 21.54
N SER A 503 0.83 8.18 20.88
CA SER A 503 0.96 8.15 19.42
C SER A 503 2.19 7.33 19.02
N GLY A 504 2.13 6.64 17.87
CA GLY A 504 3.24 5.83 17.37
C GLY A 504 3.08 5.49 15.88
N ALA A 505 3.75 4.43 15.42
CA ALA A 505 3.70 4.03 14.01
C ALA A 505 2.28 3.70 13.54
N TYR A 506 1.48 3.03 14.37
CA TYR A 506 0.10 2.65 14.09
C TYR A 506 -0.88 3.78 14.40
N ILE A 507 -0.78 4.33 15.62
CA ILE A 507 -1.82 5.19 16.22
C ILE A 507 -1.45 6.66 16.10
N PHE A 508 -2.39 7.46 15.59
CA PHE A 508 -2.32 8.90 15.65
C PHE A 508 -3.17 9.40 16.81
N ARG A 509 -2.52 9.79 17.91
CA ARG A 509 -3.15 10.41 19.07
C ARG A 509 -2.50 11.77 19.34
N PRO A 510 -3.08 12.88 18.89
CA PRO A 510 -2.54 14.19 19.18
C PRO A 510 -2.76 14.56 20.65
N LEU A 511 -1.84 15.34 21.23
CA LEU A 511 -1.92 15.87 22.59
C LEU A 511 -3.08 16.86 22.76
N SER A 512 -3.39 17.59 21.70
CA SER A 512 -4.46 18.58 21.61
C SER A 512 -5.15 18.44 20.25
N PRO A 513 -6.47 18.70 20.14
CA PRO A 513 -7.17 18.71 18.86
C PRO A 513 -6.69 19.84 17.92
N THR A 514 -5.93 20.80 18.44
CA THR A 514 -5.43 21.96 17.67
C THR A 514 -4.03 21.71 17.13
N ALA A 515 -3.90 21.75 15.80
CA ALA A 515 -2.60 21.72 15.13
C ALA A 515 -1.81 23.02 15.37
N GLN A 516 -0.49 22.91 15.51
CA GLN A 516 0.43 24.03 15.71
C GLN A 516 1.09 24.41 14.39
N PRO A 517 1.21 25.70 14.04
CA PRO A 517 1.88 26.11 12.80
C PRO A 517 3.38 25.78 12.85
N VAL A 518 3.97 25.34 11.73
CA VAL A 518 5.40 24.99 11.61
C VAL A 518 6.28 26.24 11.65
N SER A 519 5.82 27.33 11.05
CA SER A 519 6.42 28.66 11.21
C SER A 519 5.48 29.50 12.06
N GLN A 520 6.00 30.12 13.14
CA GLN A 520 5.38 31.35 13.61
C GLN A 520 5.38 32.28 12.40
N THR A 521 4.21 32.66 11.89
CA THR A 521 4.06 33.87 11.06
C THR A 521 4.94 34.90 11.73
N ARG A 522 5.94 35.45 11.02
CA ARG A 522 6.70 36.59 11.54
C ARG A 522 5.65 37.62 11.94
N SER A 523 5.35 37.72 13.23
CA SER A 523 4.55 38.82 13.75
C SER A 523 5.39 40.04 13.43
N MET A 524 4.87 40.89 12.54
CA MET A 524 5.45 42.19 12.28
C MET A 524 5.60 42.97 13.59
#